data_AF-A0A2U9PVI7-F1
#
_entry.id   AF-A0A2U9PVI7-F1
#
_cell.length_a   1.000
_cell.length_b   1.000
_cell.length_c   1.000
_cell.angle_alpha   90.00
_cell.angle_beta   90.00
_cell.angle_gamma   90.00
#
_symmetry.space_group_name_H-M   'P 1'
#
loop_
_entity.id
_entity.type
_entity.pdbx_description
1 polymer ?
#
loop_
_entity_poly.entity_id
_entity_poly.type
_entity_poly.pdbx_seq_one_letter_code
_entity_poly.pdbx_strand_id
1 'polypeptide(L)'
;MDGWALTVAVLAFLVSAAALMIAWWQLVLQRHAAGGRGVIFNINAPMRTVHRTGTTERVTHGYRVFVRLVGNDRYDVAVHLERDGRAVVPRELDIEDPPALMHRWTCEDDPIRWSFDLDPNVAEGLWCVLLWASPFGEGLRTDGFRRRLGDDPQFEQWRWRRGFTARRRFESWASQHGPAWFRRWAGRPRRLGEWRPYRMRELQPGQSPVSSAPADR
;
A
#
# COMPACT_ATOMS: atom_id res chain seq x y z
N MET A 1 1.56 -24.86 -52.99
CA MET A 1 1.16 -23.78 -52.07
C MET A 1 2.02 -22.60 -52.40
N ASP A 2 1.42 -21.51 -52.88
CA ASP A 2 2.14 -20.35 -53.38
C ASP A 2 2.80 -19.60 -52.22
N GLY A 3 4.10 -19.31 -52.32
CA GLY A 3 4.87 -18.63 -51.26
C GLY A 3 4.24 -17.31 -50.79
N TRP A 4 3.46 -16.66 -51.67
CA TRP A 4 2.67 -15.47 -51.36
C TRP A 4 1.58 -15.68 -50.32
N ALA A 5 0.90 -16.83 -50.32
CA ALA A 5 -0.13 -17.11 -49.33
C ALA A 5 0.49 -17.28 -47.93
N LEU A 6 1.67 -17.90 -47.85
CA LEU A 6 2.42 -18.07 -46.61
C LEU A 6 2.88 -16.72 -46.04
N THR A 7 3.45 -15.85 -46.88
CA THR A 7 3.95 -14.53 -46.43
C THR A 7 2.82 -13.65 -45.92
N VAL A 8 1.67 -13.63 -46.61
CA VAL A 8 0.48 -12.89 -46.17
C VAL A 8 -0.05 -13.45 -44.84
N ALA A 9 -0.12 -14.76 -44.67
CA ALA A 9 -0.59 -15.39 -43.43
C ALA A 9 0.31 -15.06 -42.23
N VAL A 10 1.64 -15.12 -42.41
CA VAL A 10 2.60 -14.76 -41.35
C VAL A 10 2.49 -13.29 -40.98
N LEU A 11 2.36 -12.40 -41.96
CA LEU A 11 2.19 -10.97 -41.71
C LEU A 11 0.90 -10.69 -40.92
N ALA A 12 -0.22 -11.28 -41.34
CA ALA A 12 -1.51 -11.14 -40.67
C ALA A 12 -1.45 -11.64 -39.22
N PHE A 13 -0.76 -12.75 -38.97
CA PHE A 13 -0.56 -13.27 -37.61
C PHE A 13 0.26 -12.30 -36.74
N LEU A 14 1.37 -11.77 -37.25
CA LEU A 14 2.21 -10.82 -36.51
C LEU A 14 1.46 -9.53 -36.17
N VAL A 15 0.71 -8.98 -37.13
CA VAL A 15 -0.12 -7.78 -36.90
C VAL A 15 -1.19 -8.05 -35.85
N SER A 16 -1.85 -9.21 -35.91
CA SER A 16 -2.87 -9.60 -34.93
C SER A 16 -2.29 -9.78 -33.53
N ALA A 17 -1.12 -10.41 -33.40
CA ALA A 17 -0.42 -10.59 -32.14
C ALA A 17 0.03 -9.25 -31.53
N ALA A 18 0.54 -8.33 -32.36
CA ALA A 18 0.92 -6.99 -31.92
C ALA A 18 -0.31 -6.18 -31.45
N ALA A 19 -1.41 -6.21 -32.21
CA ALA A 19 -2.66 -5.55 -31.83
C ALA A 19 -3.21 -6.08 -30.50
N LEU A 20 -3.19 -7.40 -30.30
CA LEU A 20 -3.60 -8.03 -29.05
C LEU A 20 -2.72 -7.59 -27.87
N MET A 21 -1.39 -7.51 -28.08
CA MET A 21 -0.45 -7.06 -27.06
C MET A 21 -0.69 -5.60 -26.67
N ILE A 22 -0.92 -4.73 -27.66
CA ILE A 22 -1.25 -3.31 -27.44
C ILE A 22 -2.57 -3.18 -26.69
N ALA A 23 -3.62 -3.88 -27.12
CA ALA A 23 -4.92 -3.88 -26.45
C ALA A 23 -4.81 -4.39 -25.01
N TRP A 24 -4.01 -5.43 -24.77
CA TRP A 24 -3.73 -5.94 -23.43
C TRP A 24 -3.02 -4.90 -22.56
N TRP A 25 -2.00 -4.22 -23.10
CA TRP A 25 -1.30 -3.14 -22.39
C TRP A 25 -2.22 -1.96 -22.12
N GLN A 26 -3.05 -1.54 -23.07
CA GLN A 26 -4.04 -0.49 -22.89
C GLN A 26 -5.06 -0.86 -21.81
N LEU A 27 -5.55 -2.11 -21.79
CA LEU A 27 -6.45 -2.59 -20.75
C LEU A 27 -5.78 -2.55 -19.37
N VAL A 28 -4.51 -2.96 -19.28
CA VAL A 28 -3.72 -2.88 -18.05
C VAL A 28 -3.54 -1.41 -17.61
N LEU A 29 -3.21 -0.52 -18.55
CA LEU A 29 -3.04 0.91 -18.28
C LEU A 29 -4.35 1.58 -17.88
N GLN A 30 -5.47 1.31 -18.57
CA GLN A 30 -6.79 1.84 -18.23
C GLN A 30 -7.28 1.32 -16.88
N ARG A 31 -7.03 0.04 -16.58
CA ARG A 31 -7.24 -0.51 -15.24
C ARG A 31 -6.45 0.22 -14.17
N HIS A 32 -5.35 0.89 -14.52
CA HIS A 32 -4.56 1.73 -13.61
C HIS A 32 -4.88 3.23 -13.69
N ALA A 33 -5.40 3.74 -14.81
CA ALA A 33 -5.55 5.17 -15.11
C ALA A 33 -6.96 5.74 -14.88
N ALA A 34 -8.02 4.93 -14.88
CA ALA A 34 -9.42 5.40 -14.86
C ALA A 34 -9.92 5.94 -13.50
N GLY A 35 -9.04 6.46 -12.66
CA GLY A 35 -9.40 7.16 -11.43
C GLY A 35 -8.10 7.60 -10.77
N GLY A 36 -7.97 8.88 -10.41
CA GLY A 36 -6.80 9.37 -9.72
C GLY A 36 -6.68 8.67 -8.37
N ARG A 37 -6.04 7.50 -8.32
CA ARG A 37 -5.94 6.61 -7.15
C ARG A 37 -4.83 7.11 -6.22
N GLY A 38 -5.07 8.26 -5.63
CA GLY A 38 -4.20 8.81 -4.61
C GLY A 38 -4.70 8.39 -3.23
N VAL A 39 -3.79 7.95 -2.37
CA VAL A 39 -4.00 8.14 -0.94
C VAL A 39 -2.97 9.15 -0.52
N ILE A 40 -3.43 10.29 -0.03
CA ILE A 40 -2.55 11.26 0.63
C ILE A 40 -2.39 10.75 2.05
N PHE A 41 -1.27 10.06 2.32
CA PHE A 41 -0.95 9.55 3.64
C PHE A 41 0.20 10.39 4.22
N ASN A 42 -0.14 11.39 5.02
CA ASN A 42 0.82 12.27 5.66
C ASN A 42 0.87 12.02 7.16
N ILE A 43 2.08 12.05 7.69
CA ILE A 43 2.35 12.03 9.11
C ILE A 43 3.23 13.24 9.35
N ASN A 44 2.65 14.22 10.02
CA ASN A 44 3.40 15.34 10.54
C ASN A 44 3.80 15.00 11.98
N ALA A 45 5.00 15.39 12.38
CA ALA A 45 5.43 15.37 13.78
C ALA A 45 5.46 16.81 14.33
N PRO A 46 4.33 17.51 14.47
CA PRO A 46 4.38 18.88 14.92
C PRO A 46 4.42 18.90 16.44
N MET A 47 5.52 19.48 16.95
CA MET A 47 5.66 20.03 18.29
C MET A 47 6.15 19.02 19.35
N ARG A 48 7.36 19.32 19.85
CA ARG A 48 7.91 18.74 21.07
C ARG A 48 7.13 19.32 22.25
N THR A 49 6.42 18.46 22.95
CA THR A 49 5.68 18.81 24.16
C THR A 49 6.47 18.32 25.37
N VAL A 50 6.69 19.22 26.32
CA VAL A 50 7.37 18.90 27.57
C VAL A 50 6.31 18.83 28.66
N HIS A 51 6.00 17.63 29.12
CA HIS A 51 5.12 17.42 30.26
C HIS A 51 5.96 17.38 31.53
N ARG A 52 5.76 18.36 32.42
CA ARG A 52 6.41 18.39 33.73
C ARG A 52 5.44 17.88 34.79
N THR A 53 5.71 16.69 35.32
CA THR A 53 4.92 16.10 36.41
C THR A 53 5.81 16.01 37.64
N GLY A 54 5.73 17.01 38.52
CA GLY A 54 6.59 17.09 39.70
C GLY A 54 8.06 17.34 39.35
N THR A 55 8.94 16.39 39.74
CA THR A 55 10.39 16.44 39.47
C THR A 55 10.80 15.77 38.16
N THR A 56 9.90 15.04 37.50
CA THR A 56 10.20 14.31 36.26
C THR A 56 9.69 15.08 35.05
N GLU A 57 10.57 15.27 34.08
CA GLU A 57 10.26 15.90 32.79
C GLU A 57 10.13 14.80 31.74
N ARG A 58 8.94 14.64 31.16
CA ARG A 58 8.70 13.69 30.07
C ARG A 58 8.58 14.48 28.78
N VAL A 59 9.51 14.23 27.86
CA VAL A 59 9.50 14.81 26.52
C VAL A 59 8.72 13.88 25.60
N THR A 60 7.71 14.43 24.95
CA THR A 60 6.89 13.71 23.97
C THR A 60 6.81 14.52 22.68
N HIS A 61 6.61 13.86 21.56
CA HIS A 61 6.33 14.49 20.28
C HIS A 61 4.88 14.22 19.91
N GLY A 62 4.17 15.28 19.56
CA GLY A 62 2.84 15.17 18.97
C GLY A 62 2.94 14.69 17.54
N TYR A 63 2.30 13.57 17.24
CA TYR A 63 2.16 13.04 15.89
C TYR A 63 0.75 13.28 15.40
N ARG A 64 0.62 13.75 14.16
CA ARG A 64 -0.67 13.92 13.48
C ARG A 64 -0.66 13.15 12.18
N VAL A 65 -1.43 12.06 12.16
CA VAL A 65 -1.71 11.27 10.98
C VAL A 65 -2.91 11.88 10.26
N PHE A 66 -2.71 12.15 8.97
CA PHE A 66 -3.72 12.64 8.06
C PHE A 66 -3.77 11.74 6.84
N VAL A 67 -4.92 11.09 6.63
CA VAL A 67 -5.15 10.26 5.46
C VAL A 67 -6.34 10.80 4.68
N ARG A 68 -6.13 11.10 3.40
CA ARG A 68 -7.21 11.50 2.49
C ARG A 68 -7.22 10.63 1.25
N LEU A 69 -8.40 10.11 0.92
CA LEU A 69 -8.62 9.38 -0.31
C LEU A 69 -8.84 10.35 -1.47
N VAL A 70 -8.19 10.07 -2.59
CA VAL A 70 -8.41 10.72 -3.87
C VAL A 70 -8.73 9.59 -4.85
N GLY A 71 -9.82 9.74 -5.61
CA GLY A 71 -10.28 8.74 -6.58
C GLY A 71 -11.17 7.66 -5.98
N ASN A 72 -10.89 6.40 -6.32
CA ASN A 72 -11.81 5.29 -6.12
C ASN A 72 -11.96 4.86 -4.65
N ASP A 73 -13.16 4.41 -4.33
CA ASP A 73 -13.53 3.79 -3.05
C ASP A 73 -12.54 2.71 -2.60
N ARG A 74 -12.36 2.65 -1.28
CA ARG A 74 -11.59 1.63 -0.56
C ARG A 74 -12.51 0.90 0.42
N TYR A 75 -12.18 -0.35 0.70
CA TYR A 75 -12.96 -1.19 1.59
C TYR A 75 -12.10 -1.64 2.77
N ASP A 76 -12.73 -1.86 3.92
CA ASP A 76 -12.07 -2.32 5.15
C ASP A 76 -10.75 -1.56 5.46
N VAL A 77 -10.86 -0.24 5.50
CA VAL A 77 -9.73 0.67 5.73
C VAL A 77 -9.42 0.73 7.22
N ALA A 78 -8.17 0.49 7.58
CA ALA A 78 -7.70 0.56 8.96
C ALA A 78 -6.36 1.31 9.06
N VAL A 79 -6.21 2.09 10.11
CA VAL A 79 -4.95 2.73 10.52
C VAL A 79 -4.52 2.14 11.85
N HIS A 80 -3.24 1.79 12.00
CA HIS A 80 -2.69 1.31 13.26
C HIS A 80 -1.18 1.57 13.36
N LEU A 81 -0.59 1.29 14.52
CA LEU A 81 0.86 1.26 14.70
C LEU A 81 1.39 -0.17 14.66
N GLU A 82 2.56 -0.36 14.08
CA GLU A 82 3.24 -1.63 13.95
C GLU A 82 4.68 -1.51 14.47
N ARG A 83 5.14 -2.54 15.19
CA ARG A 83 6.55 -2.76 15.55
C ARG A 83 6.95 -4.16 15.07
N ASP A 84 8.03 -4.26 14.32
CA ASP A 84 8.59 -5.53 13.84
C ASP A 84 7.59 -6.46 13.11
N GLY A 85 6.63 -5.90 12.34
CA GLY A 85 5.63 -6.71 11.65
C GLY A 85 4.40 -7.08 12.49
N ARG A 86 4.26 -6.53 13.70
CA ARG A 86 3.14 -6.80 14.61
C ARG A 86 2.43 -5.50 14.99
N ALA A 87 1.10 -5.52 14.94
CA ALA A 87 0.30 -4.40 15.44
C ALA A 87 0.55 -4.20 16.93
N VAL A 88 0.79 -2.95 17.33
CA VAL A 88 0.96 -2.55 18.73
C VAL A 88 -0.38 -2.18 19.32
N VAL A 89 -0.65 -2.62 20.55
CA VAL A 89 -1.88 -2.25 21.26
C VAL A 89 -1.73 -0.81 21.77
N PRO A 90 -2.61 0.13 21.39
CA PRO A 90 -2.52 1.55 21.78
C PRO A 90 -2.35 1.77 23.29
N ARG A 91 -3.06 0.98 24.10
CA ARG A 91 -3.00 1.03 25.57
C ARG A 91 -1.61 0.73 26.15
N GLU A 92 -0.77 -0.04 25.46
CA GLU A 92 0.61 -0.30 25.89
C GLU A 92 1.52 0.94 25.74
N LEU A 93 1.12 1.87 24.87
CA LEU A 93 1.86 3.09 24.58
C LEU A 93 1.26 4.34 25.24
N ASP A 94 0.17 4.19 25.99
CA ASP A 94 -0.58 5.31 26.60
C ASP A 94 -1.07 6.33 25.55
N ILE A 95 -1.55 5.82 24.40
CA ILE A 95 -2.10 6.64 23.31
C ILE A 95 -3.58 6.34 23.08
N GLU A 96 -4.29 7.30 22.49
CA GLU A 96 -5.67 7.14 22.05
C GLU A 96 -5.79 6.03 21.00
N ASP A 97 -6.89 5.28 21.07
CA ASP A 97 -7.19 4.22 20.10
C ASP A 97 -7.26 4.82 18.67
N PRO A 98 -6.75 4.12 17.65
CA PRO A 98 -6.85 4.58 16.29
C PRO A 98 -8.31 4.63 15.82
N PRO A 99 -8.59 5.38 14.74
CA PRO A 99 -9.91 5.40 14.11
C PRO A 99 -10.41 3.97 13.83
N ALA A 100 -11.72 3.76 14.06
CA ALA A 100 -12.36 2.47 13.84
C ALA A 100 -12.23 2.00 12.38
N LEU A 101 -12.30 0.68 12.17
CA LEU A 101 -12.31 0.07 10.85
C LEU A 101 -13.44 0.66 10.00
N MET A 102 -13.09 1.26 8.86
CA MET A 102 -14.05 1.80 7.91
C MET A 102 -14.33 0.76 6.82
N HIS A 103 -15.51 0.13 6.85
CA HIS A 103 -15.87 -0.88 5.87
C HIS A 103 -15.89 -0.37 4.43
N ARG A 104 -16.24 0.90 4.25
CA ARG A 104 -16.19 1.60 2.97
C ARG A 104 -15.70 3.03 3.22
N TRP A 105 -14.78 3.49 2.39
CA TRP A 105 -14.24 4.84 2.43
C TRP A 105 -14.15 5.39 1.01
N THR A 106 -14.76 6.54 0.79
CA THR A 106 -14.96 7.22 -0.49
C THR A 106 -14.23 8.57 -0.48
N CYS A 107 -14.14 9.25 -1.63
CA CYS A 107 -13.50 10.56 -1.70
C CYS A 107 -14.36 11.70 -1.13
N GLU A 108 -15.65 11.46 -0.90
CA GLU A 108 -16.60 12.39 -0.28
C GLU A 108 -16.59 12.29 1.24
N ASP A 109 -16.10 11.16 1.78
CA ASP A 109 -15.97 10.97 3.21
C ASP A 109 -14.88 11.88 3.81
N ASP A 110 -15.05 12.20 5.09
CA ASP A 110 -14.07 12.96 5.83
C ASP A 110 -12.69 12.28 5.84
N PRO A 111 -11.60 13.07 5.81
CA PRO A 111 -10.26 12.51 5.92
C PRO A 111 -10.05 11.90 7.30
N ILE A 112 -9.35 10.77 7.35
CA ILE A 112 -8.96 10.12 8.60
C ILE A 112 -7.92 11.03 9.28
N ARG A 113 -8.23 11.44 10.51
CA ARG A 113 -7.35 12.23 11.37
C ARG A 113 -7.13 11.45 12.65
N TRP A 114 -5.87 11.27 13.01
CA TRP A 114 -5.48 10.64 14.27
C TRP A 114 -4.29 11.38 14.82
N SER A 115 -4.39 11.83 16.07
CA SER A 115 -3.30 12.53 16.75
C SER A 115 -2.98 11.80 18.05
N PHE A 116 -1.70 11.71 18.39
CA PHE A 116 -1.23 11.07 19.61
C PHE A 116 0.15 11.60 19.98
N ASP A 117 0.47 11.55 21.27
CA ASP A 117 1.78 11.93 21.79
C ASP A 117 2.61 10.68 22.08
N LEU A 118 3.86 10.63 21.62
CA LEU A 118 4.78 9.52 21.89
C LEU A 118 6.14 10.02 22.32
N ASP A 119 6.82 9.23 23.15
CA ASP A 119 8.25 9.42 23.42
C ASP A 119 9.05 9.22 22.12
N PRO A 120 9.98 10.13 21.76
CA PRO A 120 10.72 10.04 20.51
C PRO A 120 11.52 8.74 20.38
N ASN A 121 12.09 8.21 21.48
CA ASN A 121 12.85 6.96 21.46
C ASN A 121 11.95 5.75 21.16
N VAL A 122 10.71 5.81 21.65
CA VAL A 122 9.70 4.77 21.39
C VAL A 122 9.21 4.85 19.95
N ALA A 123 9.08 6.06 19.40
CA ALA A 123 8.62 6.33 18.04
C ALA A 123 9.59 5.83 16.97
N GLU A 124 10.91 5.89 17.17
CA GLU A 124 11.91 5.46 16.18
C GLU A 124 11.73 3.99 15.70
N GLY A 125 11.17 3.12 16.54
CA GLY A 125 10.91 1.72 16.20
C GLY A 125 9.50 1.45 15.65
N LEU A 126 8.66 2.46 15.51
CA LEU A 126 7.26 2.32 15.15
C LEU A 126 6.98 2.72 13.71
N TRP A 127 6.03 2.01 13.12
CA TRP A 127 5.49 2.27 11.80
C TRP A 127 4.02 2.62 11.95
N CYS A 128 3.58 3.71 11.35
CA CYS A 128 2.15 3.94 11.14
C CYS A 128 1.75 3.27 9.82
N VAL A 129 0.78 2.38 9.90
CA VAL A 129 0.35 1.53 8.80
C VAL A 129 -1.09 1.86 8.45
N LEU A 130 -1.31 2.16 7.18
CA LEU A 130 -2.62 2.25 6.56
C LEU A 130 -2.83 1.01 5.69
N LEU A 131 -3.88 0.24 5.97
CA LEU A 131 -4.27 -0.93 5.19
C LEU A 131 -5.69 -0.75 4.64
N TRP A 132 -5.96 -1.38 3.50
CA TRP A 132 -7.32 -1.50 2.97
C TRP A 132 -7.45 -2.74 2.08
N ALA A 133 -8.67 -3.22 1.90
CA ALA A 133 -9.02 -4.20 0.89
C ALA A 133 -9.30 -3.51 -0.46
N SER A 134 -8.72 -4.07 -1.53
CA SER A 134 -8.98 -3.67 -2.91
C SER A 134 -9.46 -4.86 -3.73
N PRO A 135 -10.45 -4.67 -4.63
CA PRO A 135 -10.82 -5.71 -5.57
C PRO A 135 -9.67 -5.98 -6.55
N PHE A 136 -9.41 -7.27 -6.80
CA PHE A 136 -8.46 -7.70 -7.82
C PHE A 136 -8.96 -8.98 -8.50
N GLY A 137 -9.32 -8.86 -9.78
CA GLY A 137 -9.91 -9.96 -10.53
C GLY A 137 -11.19 -10.42 -9.84
N GLU A 138 -11.26 -11.71 -9.49
CA GLU A 138 -12.42 -12.36 -8.85
C GLU A 138 -12.37 -12.32 -7.32
N GLY A 139 -11.41 -11.62 -6.70
CA GLY A 139 -11.25 -11.65 -5.24
C GLY A 139 -10.79 -10.34 -4.63
N LEU A 140 -10.57 -10.37 -3.31
CA LEU A 140 -10.04 -9.25 -2.54
C LEU A 140 -8.54 -9.42 -2.30
N ARG A 141 -7.82 -8.30 -2.28
CA ARG A 141 -6.43 -8.21 -1.86
C ARG A 141 -6.27 -7.09 -0.87
N THR A 142 -5.49 -7.33 0.18
CA THR A 142 -5.01 -6.24 1.02
C THR A 142 -3.95 -5.44 0.26
N ASP A 143 -4.02 -4.14 0.39
CA ASP A 143 -3.02 -3.18 -0.05
C ASP A 143 -2.77 -2.22 1.10
N GLY A 144 -1.69 -1.46 1.05
CA GLY A 144 -1.29 -0.69 2.19
C GLY A 144 -0.09 0.20 1.96
N PHE A 145 -0.02 1.24 2.79
CA PHE A 145 1.17 2.05 2.96
C PHE A 145 1.61 1.96 4.42
N ARG A 146 2.92 2.06 4.65
CA ARG A 146 3.43 2.30 5.99
C ARG A 146 4.50 3.37 5.96
N ARG A 147 4.57 4.13 7.03
CA ARG A 147 5.58 5.17 7.22
C ARG A 147 6.19 5.03 8.59
N ARG A 148 7.52 5.04 8.65
CA ARG A 148 8.25 5.02 9.92
C ARG A 148 8.01 6.33 10.66
N LEU A 149 7.80 6.25 11.98
CA LEU A 149 7.77 7.40 12.87
C LEU A 149 9.22 7.76 13.26
N GLY A 150 9.52 9.06 13.36
CA GLY A 150 10.86 9.56 13.71
C GLY A 150 11.48 10.44 12.60
N ASP A 151 12.79 10.66 12.72
CA ASP A 151 13.52 11.66 11.94
C ASP A 151 13.85 11.24 10.50
N ASP A 152 13.98 9.93 10.24
CA ASP A 152 14.13 9.36 8.89
C ASP A 152 12.81 8.69 8.44
N PRO A 153 11.85 9.46 7.90
CA PRO A 153 10.55 8.95 7.50
C PRO A 153 10.67 8.06 6.25
N GLN A 154 10.88 6.77 6.46
CA GLN A 154 10.83 5.78 5.39
C GLN A 154 9.38 5.49 5.01
N PHE A 155 9.07 5.60 3.72
CA PHE A 155 7.73 5.35 3.18
C PHE A 155 7.74 4.09 2.32
N GLU A 156 6.91 3.12 2.67
CA GLU A 156 6.84 1.82 2.01
C GLU A 156 5.42 1.48 1.58
N GLN A 157 5.32 0.70 0.50
CA GLN A 157 4.07 0.18 -0.03
C GLN A 157 4.07 -1.34 0.06
N TRP A 158 2.91 -1.91 0.38
CA TRP A 158 2.70 -3.35 0.32
C TRP A 158 2.72 -3.82 -1.13
N ARG A 159 3.58 -4.77 -1.47
CA ARG A 159 3.62 -5.36 -2.81
C ARG A 159 3.47 -6.86 -2.76
N TRP A 160 2.49 -7.35 -3.51
CA TRP A 160 2.30 -8.77 -3.75
C TRP A 160 3.41 -9.33 -4.64
N ARG A 161 3.88 -10.53 -4.32
CA ARG A 161 4.86 -11.23 -5.16
C ARG A 161 4.22 -11.65 -6.48
N ARG A 162 5.00 -11.63 -7.57
CA ARG A 162 4.54 -12.13 -8.88
C ARG A 162 4.13 -13.61 -8.75
N GLY A 163 3.05 -13.98 -9.45
CA GLY A 163 2.57 -15.36 -9.48
C GLY A 163 1.92 -15.85 -8.17
N PHE A 164 1.63 -14.97 -7.21
CA PHE A 164 1.06 -15.42 -5.94
C PHE A 164 -0.30 -16.12 -6.10
N THR A 165 -1.10 -15.79 -7.12
CA THR A 165 -2.37 -16.48 -7.38
C THR A 165 -2.12 -17.95 -7.72
N ALA A 166 -1.19 -18.22 -8.64
CA ALA A 166 -0.81 -19.58 -9.01
C ALA A 166 -0.24 -20.32 -7.80
N ARG A 167 0.60 -19.63 -7.02
CA ARG A 167 1.16 -20.18 -5.79
C ARG A 167 0.10 -20.50 -4.74
N ARG A 168 -0.87 -19.63 -4.49
CA ARG A 168 -1.97 -19.87 -3.54
C ARG A 168 -2.82 -21.05 -3.98
N ARG A 169 -3.10 -21.16 -5.30
CA ARG A 169 -3.80 -22.32 -5.87
C ARG A 169 -2.99 -23.61 -5.67
N PHE A 170 -1.68 -23.57 -5.90
CA PHE A 170 -0.79 -24.69 -5.65
C PHE A 170 -0.72 -25.08 -4.17
N GLU A 171 -0.56 -24.11 -3.26
CA GLU A 171 -0.55 -24.34 -1.80
C GLU A 171 -1.88 -24.96 -1.33
N SER A 172 -3.02 -24.49 -1.84
CA SER A 172 -4.35 -25.06 -1.55
C SER A 172 -4.54 -26.45 -2.14
N TRP A 173 -4.08 -26.69 -3.37
CA TRP A 173 -4.15 -28.01 -3.97
C TRP A 173 -3.27 -29.00 -3.21
N ALA A 174 -2.05 -28.59 -2.88
CA ALA A 174 -1.09 -29.40 -2.13
C ALA A 174 -1.60 -29.74 -0.74
N SER A 175 -2.27 -28.81 -0.04
CA SER A 175 -2.84 -29.07 1.29
C SER A 175 -4.02 -30.06 1.24
N GLN A 176 -4.81 -30.05 0.17
CA GLN A 176 -5.97 -30.93 -0.01
C GLN A 176 -5.59 -32.32 -0.55
N HIS A 177 -4.71 -32.38 -1.56
CA HIS A 177 -4.44 -33.60 -2.34
C HIS A 177 -3.05 -34.19 -2.11
N GLY A 178 -2.15 -33.46 -1.44
CA GLY A 178 -0.78 -33.91 -1.25
C GLY A 178 -0.63 -35.02 -0.21
N PRO A 179 0.34 -35.95 -0.36
CA PRO A 179 0.71 -36.89 0.69
C PRO A 179 1.21 -36.14 1.94
N ALA A 180 1.12 -36.77 3.12
CA ALA A 180 1.34 -36.11 4.42
C ALA A 180 2.69 -35.37 4.55
N TRP A 181 3.77 -35.95 4.01
CA TRP A 181 5.10 -35.33 4.01
C TRP A 181 5.15 -34.08 3.11
N PHE A 182 4.46 -34.12 1.96
CA PHE A 182 4.42 -33.02 1.00
C PHE A 182 3.55 -31.85 1.49
N ARG A 183 2.43 -32.14 2.16
CA ARG A 183 1.56 -31.14 2.80
C ARG A 183 2.33 -30.27 3.79
N ARG A 184 3.24 -30.87 4.57
CA ARG A 184 4.06 -30.15 5.56
C ARG A 184 5.04 -29.17 4.92
N TRP A 185 5.48 -29.40 3.68
CA TRP A 185 6.45 -28.54 3.00
C TRP A 185 5.80 -27.56 2.03
N ALA A 186 4.94 -28.05 1.14
CA ALA A 186 4.31 -27.27 0.06
C ALA A 186 2.99 -26.61 0.48
N GLY A 187 2.31 -27.12 1.51
CA GLY A 187 1.04 -26.59 1.99
C GLY A 187 1.16 -25.50 3.06
N ARG A 188 2.38 -25.17 3.52
CA ARG A 188 2.56 -24.13 4.54
C ARG A 188 2.31 -22.74 3.94
N PRO A 189 1.44 -21.92 4.56
CA PRO A 189 1.21 -20.56 4.10
C PRO A 189 2.52 -19.77 4.24
N ARG A 190 2.96 -19.19 3.13
CA ARG A 190 4.14 -18.34 3.08
C ARG A 190 3.71 -16.90 2.82
N ARG A 191 4.53 -15.92 3.23
CA ARG A 191 4.24 -14.50 2.98
C ARG A 191 4.00 -14.27 1.48
N LEU A 192 2.82 -13.76 1.14
CA LEU A 192 2.37 -13.54 -0.24
C LEU A 192 2.77 -12.18 -0.80
N GLY A 193 3.15 -11.26 0.09
CA GLY A 193 3.67 -9.94 -0.24
C GLY A 193 4.77 -9.51 0.71
N GLU A 194 5.33 -8.35 0.42
CA GLU A 194 6.38 -7.72 1.21
C GLU A 194 6.28 -6.21 1.07
N TRP A 195 6.70 -5.50 2.11
CA TRP A 195 6.87 -4.06 2.07
C TRP A 195 8.05 -3.70 1.18
N ARG A 196 7.87 -2.71 0.32
CA ARG A 196 8.89 -2.20 -0.59
C ARG A 196 8.95 -0.69 -0.48
N PRO A 197 10.15 -0.08 -0.52
CA PRO A 197 10.29 1.38 -0.59
C PRO A 197 9.43 1.96 -1.69
N TYR A 198 8.52 2.85 -1.32
CA TYR A 198 7.66 3.52 -2.27
C TYR A 198 8.38 4.78 -2.75
N ARG A 199 8.90 4.71 -3.96
CA ARG A 199 9.39 5.89 -4.66
C ARG A 199 8.16 6.63 -5.16
N MET A 200 7.76 7.70 -4.46
CA MET A 200 6.78 8.63 -4.99
C MET A 200 7.21 8.99 -6.40
N ARG A 201 6.35 8.70 -7.38
CA ARG A 201 6.43 9.39 -8.66
C ARG A 201 5.88 10.78 -8.38
N GLU A 202 6.71 11.61 -7.76
CA GLU A 202 6.43 13.04 -7.73
C GLU A 202 6.19 13.48 -9.17
N LEU A 203 5.14 14.28 -9.37
CA LEU A 203 4.97 14.99 -10.62
C LEU A 203 6.27 15.78 -10.83
N GLN A 204 7.00 15.46 -11.90
CA GLN A 204 8.21 16.23 -12.18
C GLN A 204 7.82 17.69 -12.40
N PRO A 205 8.71 18.65 -12.11
CA PRO A 205 8.48 20.05 -12.45
C PRO A 205 8.01 20.17 -13.91
N GLY A 206 6.86 20.82 -14.12
CA GLY A 206 6.23 20.96 -15.44
C GLY A 206 5.21 19.87 -15.83
N GLN A 207 5.02 18.82 -15.01
CA GLN A 207 3.97 17.80 -15.23
C GLN A 207 2.62 18.14 -14.57
N SER A 208 2.57 19.21 -13.77
CA SER A 208 1.33 19.76 -13.20
C SER A 208 0.82 20.92 -14.07
N PRO A 209 -0.49 20.98 -14.40
CA PRO A 209 -1.07 22.13 -15.09
C PRO A 209 -1.05 23.39 -14.22
N VAL A 210 -0.92 23.23 -12.91
CA VAL A 210 -0.59 24.31 -11.97
C VAL A 210 0.93 24.36 -11.92
N SER A 211 1.51 25.38 -12.53
CA SER A 211 2.94 25.68 -12.44
C SER A 211 3.37 25.65 -10.98
N SER A 212 4.05 24.57 -10.58
CA SER A 212 4.83 24.56 -9.35
C SER A 212 5.98 25.52 -9.61
N ALA A 213 5.74 26.81 -9.35
CA ALA A 213 6.83 27.77 -9.20
C ALA A 213 7.84 27.14 -8.25
N PRO A 214 9.15 27.16 -8.56
CA PRO A 214 10.14 26.72 -7.61
C PRO A 214 9.89 27.46 -6.30
N ALA A 215 9.72 26.71 -5.21
CA ALA A 215 9.76 27.30 -3.89
C ALA A 215 11.20 27.82 -3.73
N ASP A 216 11.37 29.13 -3.98
CA ASP A 216 12.62 29.81 -3.71
C ASP A 216 12.99 29.52 -2.24
N ARG A 217 14.17 28.93 -2.08
CA ARG A 217 14.81 28.66 -0.80
C ARG A 217 15.47 29.92 -0.26
#